data_AF-A0A7R9HD45-F1
#
_entry.id   AF-A0A7R9HD45-F1
#
_cell.length_a   1.000
_cell.length_b   1.000
_cell.length_c   1.000
_cell.angle_alpha   90.00
_cell.angle_beta   90.00
_cell.angle_gamma   90.00
#
_symmetry.space_group_name_H-M   'P 1'
#
loop_
_entity.id
_entity.type
_entity.pdbx_description
1 polymer ?
#
loop_
_entity_poly.entity_id
_entity_poly.type
_entity_poly.pdbx_seq_one_letter_code
_entity_poly.pdbx_strand_id
1 'polypeptide(L)'
;MPHTTIQNICHTAPVFFKRFSTASTKSFFICFDRFWFFRTYPQKLEKFAAFSTVPLDELPTNKKFHAHANAIMYTVTSVVDNLDEPEVLVEMLKKLGENHGRRKIVKSEFEVLVEMLKKLGENHGRRKIVKSEFEELKKVILIVLTEKLGNKLTPQAAAAWDKALSVVVEVTSQGISSYTQAHLSIIS
;
A
#
# COMPACT_ATOMS: atom_id res chain seq x y z
N MET A 1 -21.97 31.95 5.59
CA MET A 1 -21.90 31.32 4.24
C MET A 1 -21.78 32.43 3.20
N PRO A 2 -21.08 32.23 2.06
CA PRO A 2 -20.83 30.95 1.38
C PRO A 2 -19.32 30.57 1.30
N HIS A 3 -18.87 29.32 1.32
CA HIS A 3 -19.24 28.06 0.62
C HIS A 3 -18.80 27.93 -0.86
N THR A 4 -17.67 28.51 -1.28
CA THR A 4 -17.31 28.51 -2.72
C THR A 4 -15.95 27.96 -3.15
N THR A 5 -15.13 27.33 -2.28
CA THR A 5 -13.81 26.84 -2.75
C THR A 5 -13.72 25.33 -3.02
N ILE A 6 -14.67 24.51 -2.56
CA ILE A 6 -14.59 23.04 -2.73
C ILE A 6 -15.46 22.50 -3.89
N GLN A 7 -16.42 23.28 -4.41
CA GLN A 7 -17.26 22.82 -5.52
C GLN A 7 -16.59 22.83 -6.90
N ASN A 8 -15.51 23.60 -7.09
CA ASN A 8 -14.88 23.74 -8.41
C ASN A 8 -13.87 22.65 -8.78
N ILE A 9 -13.59 21.69 -7.88
CA ILE A 9 -12.77 20.52 -8.22
C ILE A 9 -13.62 19.40 -8.86
N CYS A 10 -14.95 19.43 -8.69
CA CYS A 10 -15.85 18.39 -9.18
C CYS A 10 -16.17 18.44 -10.70
N HIS A 11 -15.81 19.51 -11.42
CA HIS A 11 -16.22 19.66 -12.84
C HIS A 11 -15.11 19.45 -13.87
N THR A 12 -13.85 19.26 -13.45
CA THR A 12 -12.73 18.87 -14.35
C THR A 12 -12.32 17.39 -14.18
N ALA A 13 -12.99 16.65 -13.30
CA ALA A 13 -12.81 15.22 -13.10
C ALA A 13 -13.39 14.24 -14.17
N PRO A 14 -14.03 14.62 -15.30
CA PRO A 14 -14.58 13.60 -16.21
C PRO A 14 -13.52 12.79 -16.98
N VAL A 15 -12.28 13.28 -17.10
CA VAL A 15 -11.24 12.59 -17.90
C VAL A 15 -10.43 11.63 -17.05
N PHE A 16 -10.17 11.96 -15.78
CA PHE A 16 -9.45 11.07 -14.87
C PHE A 16 -10.33 9.86 -14.52
N PHE A 17 -11.60 10.07 -14.14
CA PHE A 17 -12.47 9.01 -13.62
C PHE A 17 -12.99 8.03 -14.68
N LYS A 18 -13.13 8.45 -15.96
CA LYS A 18 -13.64 7.58 -17.02
C LYS A 18 -12.66 6.48 -17.45
N ARG A 19 -11.36 6.63 -17.14
CA ARG A 19 -10.35 5.57 -17.29
C ARG A 19 -10.34 4.57 -16.13
N PHE A 20 -10.88 4.94 -14.96
CA PHE A 20 -10.98 4.08 -13.77
C PHE A 20 -12.29 3.28 -13.70
N SER A 21 -13.28 3.60 -14.52
CA SER A 21 -14.60 2.94 -14.51
C SER A 21 -14.69 1.66 -15.36
N THR A 22 -13.74 1.39 -16.27
CA THR A 22 -13.84 0.24 -17.20
C THR A 22 -12.73 -0.80 -17.03
N ALA A 23 -11.66 -0.48 -16.31
CA ALA A 23 -10.71 -1.49 -15.87
C ALA A 23 -11.16 -2.01 -14.50
N SER A 24 -11.61 -3.26 -14.46
CA SER A 24 -11.80 -4.00 -13.21
C SER A 24 -10.68 -3.65 -12.22
N THR A 25 -11.04 -3.27 -10.99
CA THR A 25 -10.14 -3.00 -9.85
C THR A 25 -9.06 -4.08 -9.64
N LYS A 26 -9.21 -5.25 -10.28
CA LYS A 26 -8.18 -6.28 -10.45
C LYS A 26 -6.91 -5.76 -11.14
N SER A 27 -6.99 -4.97 -12.22
CA SER A 27 -5.80 -4.63 -13.03
C SER A 27 -4.84 -3.63 -12.38
N PHE A 28 -5.32 -2.73 -11.52
CA PHE A 28 -4.45 -1.73 -10.87
C PHE A 28 -3.55 -2.38 -9.80
N PHE A 29 -4.10 -3.34 -9.03
CA PHE A 29 -3.33 -4.11 -8.03
C PHE A 29 -2.50 -5.26 -8.63
N ILE A 30 -2.89 -5.81 -9.79
CA ILE A 30 -2.17 -6.92 -10.44
C ILE A 30 -0.83 -6.45 -11.07
N CYS A 31 -0.74 -5.20 -11.53
CA CYS A 31 0.45 -4.70 -12.25
C CYS A 31 1.46 -3.91 -11.39
N PHE A 32 1.01 -3.14 -10.38
CA PHE A 32 1.91 -2.20 -9.69
C PHE A 32 2.68 -2.80 -8.50
N ASP A 33 2.07 -3.72 -7.72
CA ASP A 33 2.68 -4.19 -6.45
C ASP A 33 3.09 -5.68 -6.44
N ARG A 34 2.30 -6.58 -7.05
CA ARG A 34 2.54 -8.04 -6.96
C ARG A 34 3.82 -8.50 -7.67
N PHE A 35 4.11 -7.87 -8.80
CA PHE A 35 5.26 -8.22 -9.65
C PHE A 35 6.54 -7.53 -9.17
N TRP A 36 6.39 -6.37 -8.54
CA TRP A 36 7.51 -5.56 -8.11
C TRP A 36 8.21 -6.15 -6.88
N PHE A 37 7.47 -6.79 -5.96
CA PHE A 37 8.05 -7.47 -4.79
C PHE A 37 9.12 -8.51 -5.19
N PHE A 38 8.76 -9.50 -6.02
CA PHE A 38 9.71 -10.55 -6.42
C PHE A 38 10.73 -10.11 -7.46
N ARG A 39 10.45 -9.07 -8.26
CA ARG A 39 11.48 -8.46 -9.11
C ARG A 39 12.53 -7.71 -8.30
N THR A 40 12.13 -7.09 -7.20
CA THR A 40 13.02 -6.30 -6.34
C THR A 40 13.75 -7.17 -5.32
N TYR A 41 13.10 -8.24 -4.86
CA TYR A 41 13.61 -9.18 -3.88
C TYR A 41 13.38 -10.63 -4.34
N PRO A 42 14.06 -11.09 -5.41
CA PRO A 42 13.86 -12.42 -5.98
C PRO A 42 14.11 -13.56 -4.99
N GLN A 43 15.06 -13.38 -4.06
CA GLN A 43 15.36 -14.33 -2.98
C GLN A 43 14.16 -14.62 -2.07
N LYS A 44 13.15 -13.74 -2.03
CA LYS A 44 11.95 -13.95 -1.21
C LYS A 44 11.02 -15.00 -1.83
N LEU A 45 11.14 -15.25 -3.13
CA LEU A 45 10.34 -16.26 -3.85
C LEU A 45 10.60 -17.67 -3.30
N GLU A 46 11.81 -17.94 -2.81
CA GLU A 46 12.21 -19.23 -2.24
C GLU A 46 11.36 -19.66 -1.04
N LYS A 47 10.77 -18.70 -0.32
CA LYS A 47 9.89 -18.97 0.84
C LYS A 47 8.52 -19.51 0.42
N PHE A 48 8.17 -19.43 -0.86
CA PHE A 48 6.88 -19.83 -1.39
C PHE A 48 6.98 -21.15 -2.16
N ALA A 49 7.22 -22.26 -1.45
CA ALA A 49 7.40 -23.60 -2.04
C ALA A 49 6.34 -24.00 -3.09
N ALA A 50 5.13 -23.45 -2.98
CA ALA A 50 4.02 -23.68 -3.90
C ALA A 50 4.28 -23.18 -5.34
N PHE A 51 5.12 -22.15 -5.49
CA PHE A 51 5.42 -21.50 -6.77
C PHE A 51 6.86 -20.94 -6.85
N SER A 52 7.78 -21.43 -6.00
CA SER A 52 9.14 -20.90 -5.92
C SER A 52 9.98 -21.16 -7.17
N THR A 53 9.61 -22.16 -7.97
CA THR A 53 10.28 -22.55 -9.21
C THR A 53 9.65 -21.92 -10.45
N VAL A 54 8.59 -21.12 -10.29
CA VAL A 54 7.88 -20.50 -11.41
C VAL A 54 8.66 -19.27 -11.85
N PRO A 55 8.98 -19.12 -13.15
CA PRO A 55 9.61 -17.92 -13.69
C PRO A 55 8.84 -16.65 -13.32
N LEU A 56 9.56 -15.56 -13.04
CA LEU A 56 8.94 -14.32 -12.54
C LEU A 56 7.88 -13.79 -13.50
N ASP A 57 8.13 -13.86 -14.80
CA ASP A 57 7.23 -13.45 -15.89
C ASP A 57 5.98 -14.34 -16.02
N GLU A 58 6.04 -15.58 -15.54
CA GLU A 58 4.91 -16.52 -15.53
C GLU A 58 4.09 -16.48 -14.23
N LEU A 59 4.60 -15.86 -13.15
CA LEU A 59 3.87 -15.71 -11.89
C LEU A 59 2.46 -15.11 -12.04
N PRO A 60 2.20 -14.08 -12.87
CA PRO A 60 0.87 -13.48 -13.04
C PRO A 60 -0.19 -14.40 -13.63
N THR A 61 0.17 -15.59 -14.13
CA THR A 61 -0.79 -16.60 -14.60
C THR A 61 -0.88 -17.79 -13.65
N ASN A 62 -0.02 -17.86 -12.62
CA ASN A 62 0.05 -18.97 -11.69
C ASN A 62 -1.10 -18.94 -10.66
N LYS A 63 -1.94 -19.98 -10.67
CA LYS A 63 -3.10 -20.10 -9.77
C LYS A 63 -2.75 -20.12 -8.28
N LYS A 64 -1.61 -20.70 -7.90
CA LYS A 64 -1.18 -20.79 -6.49
C LYS A 64 -0.71 -19.42 -5.99
N PHE A 65 0.02 -18.68 -6.81
CA PHE A 65 0.35 -17.28 -6.54
C PHE A 65 -0.92 -16.41 -6.40
N HIS A 66 -1.90 -16.62 -7.28
CA HIS A 66 -3.20 -15.94 -7.21
C HIS A 66 -3.94 -16.20 -5.91
N ALA A 67 -4.05 -17.47 -5.52
CA ALA A 67 -4.67 -17.85 -4.27
C ALA A 67 -3.96 -17.20 -3.07
N HIS A 68 -2.62 -17.23 -3.04
CA HIS A 68 -1.86 -16.65 -1.92
C HIS A 68 -2.13 -15.15 -1.79
N ALA A 69 -1.96 -14.38 -2.86
CA ALA A 69 -2.14 -12.94 -2.71
C ALA A 69 -3.61 -12.49 -2.71
N ASN A 70 -4.57 -13.36 -3.05
CA ASN A 70 -5.98 -13.15 -2.66
C ASN A 70 -6.15 -13.32 -1.15
N ALA A 71 -5.50 -14.32 -0.53
CA ALA A 71 -5.53 -14.49 0.92
C ALA A 71 -4.94 -13.28 1.67
N ILE A 72 -3.92 -12.62 1.11
CA ILE A 72 -3.41 -11.34 1.63
C ILE A 72 -4.52 -10.28 1.62
N MET A 73 -5.19 -10.10 0.48
CA MET A 73 -6.26 -9.10 0.36
C MET A 73 -7.42 -9.40 1.32
N TYR A 74 -7.82 -10.66 1.47
CA TYR A 74 -8.83 -11.04 2.46
C TYR A 74 -8.38 -10.73 3.89
N THR A 75 -7.11 -10.99 4.21
CA THR A 75 -6.57 -10.65 5.54
C THR A 75 -6.61 -9.15 5.79
N VAL A 76 -6.25 -8.33 4.80
CA VAL A 76 -6.33 -6.86 4.88
C VAL A 76 -7.79 -6.43 5.07
N THR A 77 -8.72 -6.96 4.28
CA THR A 77 -10.16 -6.69 4.45
C THR A 77 -10.63 -7.06 5.86
N SER A 78 -10.30 -8.25 6.36
CA SER A 78 -10.68 -8.66 7.71
C SER A 78 -10.06 -7.77 8.80
N VAL A 79 -8.82 -7.30 8.63
CA VAL A 79 -8.21 -6.33 9.55
C VAL A 79 -9.00 -5.02 9.55
N VAL A 80 -9.38 -4.52 8.36
CA VAL A 80 -10.15 -3.27 8.21
C VAL A 80 -11.55 -3.40 8.80
N ASP A 81 -12.21 -4.54 8.57
CA ASP A 81 -13.57 -4.82 9.05
C ASP A 81 -13.66 -5.01 10.57
N ASN A 82 -12.53 -5.21 11.26
CA ASN A 82 -12.46 -5.41 12.71
C ASN A 82 -11.65 -4.31 13.43
N LEU A 83 -11.49 -3.12 12.82
CA LEU A 83 -10.74 -2.01 13.42
C LEU A 83 -11.39 -1.44 14.69
N ASP A 84 -12.69 -1.65 14.85
CA ASP A 84 -13.49 -1.28 16.01
C ASP A 84 -13.51 -2.34 17.12
N GLU A 85 -12.96 -3.54 16.85
CA GLU A 85 -12.89 -4.67 17.78
C GLU A 85 -11.41 -4.95 18.14
N PRO A 86 -10.77 -4.13 19.00
CA PRO A 86 -9.32 -4.17 19.20
C PRO A 86 -8.81 -5.50 19.77
N GLU A 87 -9.58 -6.17 20.62
CA GLU A 87 -9.21 -7.47 21.18
C GLU A 87 -9.21 -8.57 20.11
N VAL A 88 -10.23 -8.58 19.24
CA VAL A 88 -10.33 -9.49 18.10
C VAL A 88 -9.18 -9.25 17.14
N LEU A 89 -8.90 -7.98 16.84
CA LEU A 89 -7.82 -7.59 15.94
C LEU A 89 -6.44 -8.04 16.45
N VAL A 90 -6.18 -7.87 17.75
CA VAL A 90 -4.91 -8.32 18.37
C VAL A 90 -4.75 -9.84 18.22
N GLU A 91 -5.78 -10.63 18.51
CA GLU A 91 -5.70 -12.09 18.38
C GLU A 91 -5.56 -12.54 16.91
N MET A 92 -6.26 -11.87 15.98
CA MET A 92 -6.10 -12.12 14.55
C MET A 92 -4.68 -11.85 14.06
N LEU A 93 -4.09 -10.72 14.43
CA LEU A 93 -2.73 -10.34 14.04
C LEU A 93 -1.68 -11.25 14.70
N LYS A 94 -1.90 -11.66 15.96
CA LYS A 94 -1.05 -12.62 16.65
C LYS A 94 -1.04 -13.96 15.92
N LYS A 95 -2.22 -14.49 15.58
CA LYS A 95 -2.35 -15.74 14.83
C LYS A 95 -1.74 -15.64 13.43
N LEU A 96 -1.87 -14.50 12.76
CA LEU A 96 -1.19 -14.23 11.49
C LEU A 96 0.33 -14.29 11.66
N GLY A 97 0.87 -13.66 12.70
CA GLY A 97 2.29 -13.70 13.06
C GLY A 97 2.78 -15.11 13.37
N GLU A 98 2.05 -15.87 14.18
CA GLU A 98 2.36 -17.28 14.50
C GLU A 98 2.39 -18.15 13.24
N ASN A 99 1.44 -17.96 12.33
CA ASN A 99 1.39 -18.67 11.05
C ASN A 99 2.62 -18.38 10.18
N HIS A 100 3.10 -17.13 10.17
CA HIS A 100 4.34 -16.76 9.48
C HIS A 100 5.58 -17.32 10.20
N GLY A 101 5.58 -17.31 11.53
CA GLY A 101 6.64 -17.90 12.36
C GLY A 101 6.80 -19.41 12.13
N ARG A 102 5.70 -20.16 12.00
CA ARG A 102 5.73 -21.60 11.64
C ARG A 102 6.40 -21.87 10.30
N ARG A 103 6.42 -20.89 9.40
CA ARG A 103 7.09 -20.93 8.09
C ARG A 103 8.49 -20.31 8.11
N LYS A 104 9.04 -20.06 9.30
CA LYS A 104 10.36 -19.47 9.54
C LYS A 104 10.52 -18.08 8.88
N ILE A 105 9.43 -17.32 8.81
CA ILE A 105 9.46 -15.91 8.41
C ILE A 105 9.76 -15.10 9.67
N VAL A 106 10.95 -14.49 9.70
CA VAL A 106 11.43 -13.71 10.84
C VAL A 106 11.08 -12.23 10.69
N LYS A 107 11.18 -11.45 11.78
CA LYS A 107 10.85 -10.01 11.76
C LYS A 107 11.54 -9.23 10.62
N SER A 108 12.82 -9.50 10.35
CA SER A 108 13.57 -8.85 9.28
C SER A 108 13.05 -9.17 7.87
N GLU A 109 12.27 -10.24 7.70
CA GLU A 109 11.58 -10.51 6.43
C GLU A 109 10.45 -9.51 6.16
N PHE A 110 9.86 -8.93 7.21
CA PHE A 110 8.84 -7.89 7.09
C PHE A 110 9.42 -6.49 6.87
N GLU A 111 10.69 -6.27 7.22
CA GLU A 111 11.40 -5.00 6.96
C GLU A 111 11.53 -4.71 5.46
N VAL A 112 11.40 -5.72 4.62
CA VAL A 112 11.33 -5.59 3.15
C VAL A 112 10.23 -4.61 2.73
N LEU A 113 9.10 -4.55 3.44
CA LEU A 113 8.03 -3.59 3.16
C LEU A 113 8.51 -2.14 3.34
N VAL A 114 9.30 -1.87 4.39
CA VAL A 114 9.87 -0.55 4.65
C VAL A 114 10.82 -0.17 3.51
N GLU A 115 11.68 -1.10 3.09
CA GLU A 115 12.60 -0.87 1.97
C GLU A 115 11.88 -0.69 0.62
N MET A 116 10.75 -1.36 0.40
CA MET A 116 9.90 -1.10 -0.76
C MET A 116 9.33 0.32 -0.76
N LEU A 117 8.82 0.78 0.39
CA LEU A 117 8.27 2.13 0.53
C LEU A 117 9.36 3.21 0.34
N LYS A 118 10.58 2.98 0.84
CA LYS A 118 11.72 3.86 0.58
C LYS A 118 12.06 3.93 -0.92
N LYS A 119 12.17 2.80 -1.60
CA LYS A 119 12.42 2.75 -3.05
C LYS A 119 11.29 3.41 -3.87
N LEU A 120 10.04 3.23 -3.43
CA LEU A 120 8.91 3.95 -4.00
C LEU A 120 9.12 5.47 -3.85
N GLY A 121 9.53 5.91 -2.66
CA GLY A 121 9.93 7.28 -2.37
C GLY A 121 11.04 7.79 -3.29
N GLU A 122 12.16 7.07 -3.40
CA GLU A 122 13.28 7.43 -4.30
C GLU A 122 12.81 7.62 -5.75
N ASN A 123 11.97 6.70 -6.24
CA ASN A 123 11.40 6.79 -7.58
C ASN A 123 10.50 8.02 -7.77
N HIS A 124 9.77 8.43 -6.74
CA HIS A 124 8.99 9.67 -6.76
C HIS A 124 9.90 10.92 -6.67
N GLY A 125 10.99 10.85 -5.89
CA GLY A 125 12.03 11.89 -5.84
C GLY A 125 12.69 12.13 -7.21
N ARG A 126 12.92 11.09 -8.01
CA ARG A 126 13.38 11.22 -9.42
C ARG A 126 12.45 12.06 -10.28
N ARG A 127 11.16 12.03 -9.97
CA ARG A 127 10.10 12.79 -10.64
C ARG A 127 9.84 14.14 -9.97
N LYS A 128 10.69 14.55 -9.03
CA LYS A 128 10.61 15.79 -8.26
C LYS A 128 9.33 15.92 -7.41
N ILE A 129 8.75 14.77 -7.05
CA ILE A 129 7.61 14.73 -6.14
C ILE A 129 8.12 14.97 -4.72
N VAL A 130 7.37 15.75 -3.95
CA VAL A 130 7.74 16.18 -2.59
C VAL A 130 6.81 15.60 -1.53
N LYS A 131 7.24 15.62 -0.26
CA LYS A 131 6.47 15.08 0.88
C LYS A 131 5.05 15.65 0.97
N SER A 132 4.88 16.95 0.70
CA SER A 132 3.56 17.61 0.81
C SER A 132 2.52 17.01 -0.13
N GLU A 133 2.91 16.53 -1.31
CA GLU A 133 1.98 15.89 -2.25
C GLU A 133 1.49 14.53 -1.71
N PHE A 134 2.33 13.79 -0.98
CA PHE A 134 1.92 12.57 -0.28
C PHE A 134 1.00 12.86 0.92
N GLU A 135 1.23 13.96 1.65
CA GLU A 135 0.34 14.42 2.72
C GLU A 135 -1.04 14.84 2.19
N GLU A 136 -1.07 15.50 1.03
CA GLU A 136 -2.32 15.84 0.35
C GLU A 136 -3.08 14.59 -0.10
N LEU A 137 -2.37 13.61 -0.68
CA LEU A 137 -2.97 12.32 -1.03
C LEU A 137 -3.54 11.60 0.20
N LYS A 138 -2.81 11.57 1.32
CA LYS A 138 -3.29 11.02 2.60
C LYS A 138 -4.61 11.68 3.01
N LYS A 139 -4.70 13.02 2.97
CA LYS A 139 -5.93 13.75 3.31
C LYS A 139 -7.10 13.35 2.41
N VAL A 140 -6.86 13.27 1.09
CA VAL A 140 -7.90 12.86 0.12
C VAL A 140 -8.38 11.43 0.41
N ILE A 141 -7.48 10.49 0.71
CA ILE A 141 -7.86 9.11 1.06
C ILE A 141 -8.75 9.10 2.31
N LEU A 142 -8.40 9.84 3.37
CA LEU A 142 -9.20 9.92 4.59
C LEU A 142 -10.59 10.53 4.35
N ILE A 143 -10.68 11.57 3.51
CA ILE A 143 -11.95 12.17 3.09
C ILE A 143 -12.81 11.12 2.37
N VAL A 144 -12.23 10.41 1.39
CA VAL A 144 -12.95 9.37 0.65
C VAL A 144 -13.42 8.23 1.56
N LEU A 145 -12.57 7.76 2.49
CA LEU A 145 -12.97 6.75 3.47
C LEU A 145 -14.16 7.24 4.32
N THR A 146 -14.10 8.48 4.79
CA THR A 146 -15.17 9.10 5.59
C THR A 146 -16.48 9.18 4.80
N GLU A 147 -16.43 9.67 3.56
CA GLU A 147 -17.62 9.80 2.70
C GLU A 147 -18.22 8.45 2.30
N LYS A 148 -17.39 7.43 2.04
CA LYS A 148 -17.84 6.13 1.54
C LYS A 148 -18.31 5.19 2.65
N LEU A 149 -17.68 5.24 3.82
CA LEU A 149 -18.02 4.38 4.94
C LEU A 149 -19.03 5.04 5.89
N GLY A 150 -19.07 6.37 5.94
CA GLY A 150 -20.01 7.11 6.77
C GLY A 150 -19.94 6.66 8.24
N ASN A 151 -21.08 6.26 8.78
CA ASN A 151 -21.18 5.77 10.16
C ASN A 151 -20.46 4.43 10.42
N LYS A 152 -20.03 3.71 9.37
CA LYS A 152 -19.25 2.47 9.53
C LYS A 152 -17.76 2.75 9.81
N LEU A 153 -17.28 3.95 9.52
CA LEU A 153 -15.93 4.36 9.92
C LEU A 153 -15.96 4.85 11.36
N THR A 154 -15.67 3.96 12.31
CA THR A 154 -15.59 4.33 13.72
C THR A 154 -14.44 5.32 13.96
N PRO A 155 -14.50 6.14 15.04
CA PRO A 155 -13.41 7.04 15.39
C PRO A 155 -12.06 6.32 15.56
N GLN A 156 -12.09 5.10 16.12
CA GLN A 156 -10.93 4.24 16.29
C GLN A 156 -10.37 3.80 14.93
N ALA A 157 -11.24 3.35 14.02
CA ALA A 157 -10.85 2.97 12.67
C ALA A 157 -10.28 4.16 11.87
N ALA A 158 -10.88 5.35 11.99
CA ALA A 158 -10.37 6.57 11.37
C ALA A 158 -8.97 6.93 11.89
N ALA A 159 -8.76 6.86 13.21
CA ALA A 159 -7.46 7.10 13.82
C ALA A 159 -6.41 6.05 13.40
N ALA A 160 -6.81 4.78 13.28
CA ALA A 160 -5.94 3.72 12.80
C ALA A 160 -5.50 3.95 11.34
N TRP A 161 -6.43 4.34 10.46
CA TRP A 161 -6.13 4.70 9.08
C TRP A 161 -5.23 5.93 8.96
N ASP A 162 -5.48 6.97 9.75
CA ASP A 162 -4.62 8.15 9.80
C ASP A 162 -3.18 7.77 10.21
N LYS A 163 -3.04 6.95 11.26
CA LYS A 163 -1.73 6.46 11.72
C LYS A 163 -1.04 5.60 10.66
N ALA A 164 -1.76 4.67 10.02
CA ALA A 164 -1.21 3.80 8.98
C ALA A 164 -0.71 4.61 7.77
N LEU A 165 -1.53 5.55 7.28
CA LEU A 165 -1.15 6.42 6.16
C LEU A 165 0.00 7.36 6.54
N SER A 166 0.05 7.84 7.78
CA SER A 166 1.19 8.65 8.27
C SER A 166 2.51 7.90 8.20
N VAL A 167 2.52 6.62 8.58
CA VAL A 167 3.72 5.78 8.47
C VAL A 167 4.13 5.64 7.00
N VAL A 168 3.19 5.43 6.09
CA VAL A 168 3.47 5.36 4.65
C VAL A 168 4.11 6.65 4.14
N VAL A 169 3.52 7.81 4.45
CA VAL A 169 4.05 9.12 4.03
C VAL A 169 5.44 9.38 4.60
N GLU A 170 5.68 9.01 5.86
CA GLU A 170 6.98 9.22 6.49
C GLU A 170 8.06 8.35 5.85
N VAL A 171 7.79 7.06 5.65
CA VAL A 171 8.77 6.14 5.04
C VAL A 171 9.03 6.49 3.58
N THR A 172 8.01 6.85 2.78
CA THR A 172 8.24 7.30 1.40
C THR A 172 9.00 8.62 1.35
N SER A 173 8.74 9.55 2.28
CA SER A 173 9.50 10.79 2.40
C SER A 173 10.98 10.55 2.68
N GLN A 174 11.33 9.58 3.53
CA GLN A 174 12.72 9.21 3.77
C GLN A 174 13.41 8.75 2.46
N GLY A 175 12.71 7.99 1.62
CA GLY A 175 13.17 7.62 0.29
C GLY A 175 13.38 8.82 -0.65
N ILE A 176 12.43 9.75 -0.69
CA ILE A 176 12.53 10.98 -1.50
C ILE A 176 13.76 11.81 -1.07
N SER A 177 13.95 11.99 0.24
CA SER A 177 15.07 12.74 0.80
C SER A 177 16.40 12.07 0.47
N SER A 178 16.48 10.74 0.59
CA SER A 178 17.70 9.98 0.27
C SER A 178 18.11 10.16 -1.19
N TYR A 179 17.17 10.10 -2.14
CA TYR A 179 17.46 10.38 -3.55
C TYR A 179 17.90 11.83 -3.77
N THR A 180 17.16 12.79 -3.20
CA THR A 180 17.43 14.22 -3.41
C THR A 180 18.82 14.61 -2.90
N GLN A 181 19.22 14.11 -1.72
CA GLN A 181 20.55 14.33 -1.15
C GLN A 181 21.65 13.72 -2.02
N ALA A 182 21.49 12.46 -2.42
CA ALA A 182 22.46 11.77 -3.29
C ALA A 182 22.61 12.48 -4.64
N HIS A 183 21.51 12.97 -5.22
CA HIS A 183 21.55 13.72 -6.47
C HIS A 183 22.25 15.07 -6.32
N LEU A 184 21.95 15.83 -5.25
CA LEU A 184 22.62 17.11 -4.99
C LEU A 184 24.14 16.95 -4.80
N SER A 185 24.60 15.89 -4.13
CA SER A 185 26.03 15.62 -3.94
C SER A 185 26.80 15.26 -5.22
N ILE A 186 26.10 14.91 -6.30
CA ILE A 186 26.72 14.57 -7.59
C ILE A 186 26.90 15.83 -8.46
N ILE A 187 26.14 16.89 -8.19
CA ILE A 187 26.10 18.10 -9.03
C ILE A 187 26.82 19.29 -8.34
N SER A 188 27.29 19.11 -7.10
CA SER A 188 28.10 20.06 -6.33
C SER A 188 29.59 19.78 -6.47
#